data_AF-A0A060BUU5-F1
#
_entry.id   AF-A0A060BUU5-F1
#
_cell.length_a   1.000
_cell.length_b   1.000
_cell.length_c   1.000
_cell.angle_alpha   90.00
_cell.angle_beta   90.00
_cell.angle_gamma   90.00
#
_symmetry.space_group_name_H-M   'P 1'
#
loop_
_entity.id
_entity.type
_entity.pdbx_description
1 polymer ?
#
loop_
_entity_poly.entity_id
_entity_poly.type
_entity_poly.pdbx_seq_one_letter_code
_entity_poly.pdbx_strand_id
1 'polypeptide(L)'
;MFFTNEVENYMHASDLLITKPGGLTVTEALACDIPLAVFDAIPGQEEDNANFLLTHNMAVKLDRETDCAGTIRSLLVDSRELEEMRTSCEGFDKSRS
;
A
#
# COMPACT_ATOMS: atom_id res chain seq x y z
N MET A 1 16.40 -12.57 -13.06
CA MET A 1 16.57 -11.95 -11.74
C MET A 1 16.61 -10.46 -12.00
N PHE A 2 15.54 -9.74 -11.68
CA PHE A 2 15.44 -8.30 -11.91
C PHE A 2 15.60 -7.61 -10.57
N PHE A 3 16.48 -6.62 -10.50
CA PHE A 3 16.74 -5.78 -9.35
C PHE A 3 16.97 -4.36 -9.86
N THR A 4 16.55 -3.35 -9.10
CA THR A 4 16.70 -1.93 -9.44
C THR A 4 17.10 -1.13 -8.22
N ASN A 5 17.87 -0.07 -8.44
CA ASN A 5 18.19 0.94 -7.43
C ASN A 5 17.24 2.16 -7.50
N GLU A 6 16.31 2.16 -8.45
CA GLU A 6 15.44 3.29 -8.77
C GLU A 6 14.04 3.13 -8.15
N VAL A 7 13.92 2.48 -7.00
CA VAL A 7 12.62 2.14 -6.39
C VAL A 7 11.78 3.39 -6.10
N GLU A 8 12.42 4.44 -5.58
CA GLU A 8 11.79 5.76 -5.34
C GLU A 8 11.16 6.33 -6.62
N ASN A 9 11.86 6.27 -7.75
CA ASN A 9 11.36 6.75 -9.03
C ASN A 9 10.14 5.95 -9.51
N TYR A 10 10.15 4.63 -9.33
CA TYR A 10 8.99 3.80 -9.66
C TYR A 10 7.81 4.06 -8.74
N MET A 11 8.06 4.26 -7.44
CA MET A 11 7.06 4.62 -6.46
C MET A 11 6.39 5.95 -6.86
N HIS A 12 7.15 7.03 -7.07
CA HIS A 12 6.58 8.32 -7.49
C HIS A 12 5.82 8.28 -8.82
N ALA A 13 6.13 7.33 -9.70
CA ALA A 13 5.42 7.13 -10.96
C ALA A 13 4.17 6.22 -10.84
N SER A 14 3.87 5.71 -9.64
CA SER A 14 2.81 4.73 -9.40
C SER A 14 1.63 5.30 -8.61
N ASP A 15 0.44 4.77 -8.90
CA ASP A 15 -0.79 5.12 -8.18
C ASP A 15 -1.14 4.15 -7.06
N LEU A 16 -0.64 2.91 -7.13
CA LEU A 16 -0.91 1.83 -6.18
C LEU A 16 0.30 0.89 -6.11
N LEU A 17 0.73 0.54 -4.90
CA LEU A 17 1.79 -0.44 -4.68
C LEU A 17 1.21 -1.78 -4.21
N ILE A 18 1.43 -2.84 -4.99
CA ILE A 18 1.05 -4.21 -4.59
C ILE A 18 2.26 -4.89 -3.95
N THR A 19 2.19 -5.23 -2.66
CA THR A 19 3.35 -5.76 -1.92
C THR A 19 2.97 -6.56 -0.67
N LYS A 20 3.94 -7.22 -0.04
CA LYS A 20 3.83 -7.67 1.35
C LYS A 20 3.98 -6.47 2.30
N PRO A 21 3.33 -6.47 3.47
CA PRO A 21 3.37 -5.35 4.42
C PRO A 21 4.65 -5.36 5.28
N GLY A 22 5.81 -5.55 4.65
CA GLY A 22 7.12 -5.49 5.31
C GLY A 22 7.46 -4.04 5.71
N GLY A 23 8.00 -3.86 6.91
CA GLY A 23 8.16 -2.53 7.52
C GLY A 23 8.87 -1.50 6.65
N LEU A 24 10.01 -1.85 6.03
CA LEU A 24 10.76 -0.92 5.18
C LEU A 24 9.95 -0.46 3.96
N THR A 25 9.37 -1.41 3.21
CA THR A 25 8.60 -1.09 2.01
C THR A 25 7.33 -0.32 2.35
N VAL A 26 6.69 -0.61 3.49
CA VAL A 26 5.54 0.16 3.99
C VAL A 26 5.96 1.60 4.28
N THR A 27 7.08 1.80 4.98
CA THR A 27 7.59 3.16 5.28
C THR A 27 7.95 3.92 4.01
N GLU A 28 8.60 3.27 3.04
CA GLU A 28 8.95 3.89 1.74
C GLU A 28 7.69 4.30 0.97
N ALA A 29 6.68 3.44 0.90
CA ALA A 29 5.42 3.73 0.23
C ALA A 29 4.67 4.90 0.88
N LEU A 30 4.59 4.92 2.22
CA LEU A 30 3.99 6.03 2.97
C LEU A 30 4.79 7.32 2.79
N ALA A 31 6.12 7.25 2.78
CA ALA A 31 6.95 8.42 2.50
C ALA A 31 6.66 9.02 1.12
N CYS A 32 6.35 8.17 0.14
CA CYS A 32 5.98 8.55 -1.22
C CYS A 32 4.48 8.84 -1.42
N ASP A 33 3.66 8.79 -0.37
CA ASP A 33 2.21 9.01 -0.42
C ASP A 33 1.47 8.04 -1.34
N ILE A 34 1.86 6.76 -1.34
CA ILE A 34 1.30 5.73 -2.23
C ILE A 34 0.42 4.76 -1.45
N PRO A 35 -0.87 4.66 -1.81
CA PRO A 35 -1.76 3.61 -1.33
C PRO A 35 -1.20 2.20 -1.56
N LEU A 36 -1.46 1.27 -0.63
CA LEU A 36 -0.98 -0.10 -0.74
C LEU A 36 -2.11 -1.11 -1.00
N ALA A 37 -1.82 -2.15 -1.78
CA ALA A 37 -2.60 -3.37 -1.83
C ALA A 37 -1.75 -4.51 -1.27
N VAL A 38 -2.06 -4.93 -0.04
CA VAL A 38 -1.19 -5.82 0.74
C VAL A 38 -1.65 -7.28 0.68
N PHE A 39 -0.70 -8.19 0.54
CA PHE A 39 -0.95 -9.65 0.50
C PHE A 39 0.05 -10.44 1.35
N ASP A 40 -0.28 -11.71 1.64
CA ASP A 40 0.59 -12.69 2.32
C ASP A 40 1.36 -12.13 3.54
N ALA A 41 0.67 -11.40 4.43
CA ALA A 41 1.24 -10.90 5.68
C ALA A 41 1.74 -12.05 6.57
N ILE A 42 2.98 -11.96 7.03
CA ILE A 42 3.58 -12.95 7.94
C ILE A 42 3.05 -12.73 9.37
N PRO A 43 2.68 -13.80 10.11
CA PRO A 43 2.20 -13.67 11.48
C PRO A 43 3.11 -12.83 12.38
N GLY A 44 2.50 -11.90 13.14
CA GLY A 44 3.20 -10.94 13.97
C GLY A 44 3.33 -9.57 13.32
N GLN A 45 4.56 -9.07 13.14
CA GLN A 45 4.81 -7.67 12.77
C GLN A 45 4.18 -7.25 11.43
N GLU A 46 4.16 -8.14 10.44
CA GLU A 46 3.56 -7.84 9.14
C GLU A 46 2.03 -7.79 9.20
N GLU A 47 1.38 -8.59 10.06
CA GLU A 47 -0.06 -8.48 10.33
C GLU A 47 -0.38 -7.16 11.04
N ASP A 48 0.44 -6.74 12.00
CA ASP A 48 0.29 -5.45 12.68
C ASP A 48 0.40 -4.28 11.69
N ASN A 49 1.36 -4.34 10.78
CA ASN A 49 1.51 -3.35 9.70
C ASN A 49 0.29 -3.33 8.78
N ALA A 50 -0.19 -4.50 8.35
CA ALA A 50 -1.38 -4.59 7.51
C ALA A 50 -2.61 -4.00 8.21
N ASN A 51 -2.83 -4.38 9.47
CA ASN A 51 -3.96 -3.88 10.27
C ASN A 51 -3.88 -2.37 10.48
N PHE A 52 -2.69 -1.84 10.75
CA PHE A 52 -2.46 -0.40 10.86
C PHE A 52 -2.86 0.32 9.57
N LEU A 53 -2.36 -0.12 8.42
CA LEU A 53 -2.64 0.51 7.13
C LEU A 53 -4.13 0.46 6.77
N LEU A 54 -4.76 -0.71 6.96
CA LEU A 54 -6.19 -0.91 6.70
C LEU A 54 -7.06 0.00 7.59
N THR A 55 -6.72 0.10 8.87
CA THR A 55 -7.48 0.92 9.85
C THR A 55 -7.42 2.41 9.53
N HIS A 56 -6.34 2.88 8.89
CA HIS A 56 -6.15 4.28 8.54
C HIS A 56 -6.52 4.59 7.07
N ASN A 57 -7.17 3.66 6.37
CA ASN A 57 -7.53 3.81 4.96
C ASN A 57 -6.32 4.05 4.03
N MET A 58 -5.16 3.47 4.37
CA MET A 58 -3.93 3.60 3.55
C MET A 58 -3.67 2.34 2.71
N ALA A 59 -4.43 1.27 2.93
CA ALA A 59 -4.29 0.05 2.16
C ALA A 59 -5.63 -0.69 1.96
N VAL A 60 -5.64 -1.56 0.95
CA VAL A 60 -6.62 -2.65 0.80
C VAL A 60 -5.92 -3.99 0.99
N LYS A 61 -6.67 -5.00 1.45
CA LYS A 61 -6.15 -6.37 1.58
C LYS A 61 -6.47 -7.17 0.32
N LEU A 62 -5.47 -7.84 -0.22
CA LEU A 62 -5.63 -8.87 -1.24
C LEU A 62 -5.55 -10.24 -0.56
N ASP A 63 -6.59 -11.07 -0.74
CA ASP A 63 -6.66 -12.40 -0.16
C ASP A 63 -6.78 -13.43 -1.28
N ARG A 64 -6.29 -14.65 -1.05
CA ARG A 64 -6.35 -15.72 -2.06
C ARG A 64 -7.78 -16.19 -2.32
N GLU A 65 -8.66 -15.93 -1.37
CA GLU A 65 -10.09 -16.26 -1.43
C GLU A 65 -10.91 -15.15 -2.11
N THR A 66 -10.32 -13.98 -2.41
CA THR A 66 -10.99 -12.84 -3.02
C THR A 66 -10.57 -12.62 -4.47
N ASP A 67 -11.40 -11.92 -5.23
CA ASP A 67 -11.06 -11.50 -6.60
C ASP A 67 -10.05 -10.35 -6.56
N CYS A 68 -8.75 -10.68 -6.42
CA CYS A 68 -7.67 -9.69 -6.39
C CYS A 68 -7.70 -8.76 -7.60
N ALA A 69 -7.96 -9.31 -8.79
CA ALA A 69 -8.03 -8.52 -10.01
C ALA A 69 -9.27 -7.60 -10.00
N GLY A 70 -10.38 -8.06 -9.44
CA GLY A 70 -11.57 -7.27 -9.17
C GLY A 70 -11.29 -6.08 -8.25
N THR A 71 -10.62 -6.31 -7.12
CA THR A 71 -10.26 -5.27 -6.16
C THR A 71 -9.32 -4.23 -6.78
N ILE A 72 -8.28 -4.66 -7.50
CA ILE A 72 -7.37 -3.72 -8.16
C ILE A 72 -8.12 -2.94 -9.24
N ARG A 73 -8.96 -3.62 -10.03
CA ARG A 73 -9.76 -2.95 -11.08
C ARG A 73 -10.74 -1.95 -10.49
N SER A 74 -11.39 -2.23 -9.36
CA SER A 74 -12.31 -1.28 -8.73
C SER A 74 -11.59 -0.01 -8.30
N LEU A 75 -10.40 -0.13 -7.71
CA LEU A 75 -9.57 1.02 -7.33
C LEU A 75 -9.10 1.84 -8.52
N LEU A 76 -8.76 1.20 -9.64
CA LEU A 76 -8.30 1.90 -10.84
C LEU A 76 -9.43 2.51 -11.68
N VAL A 77 -10.66 1.97 -11.57
CA VAL A 77 -11.84 2.48 -12.28
C VAL A 77 -12.54 3.57 -11.47
N ASP A 78 -12.63 3.41 -10.15
CA ASP A 78 -13.14 4.41 -9.23
C ASP A 78 -11.97 5.14 -8.56
N SER A 79 -11.49 6.19 -9.22
CA SER A 79 -10.37 7.00 -8.72
C SER A 79 -10.67 7.68 -7.38
N ARG A 80 -11.94 7.72 -6.93
CA ARG A 80 -12.28 8.39 -5.67
C ARG A 80 -11.78 7.63 -4.47
N GLU A 81 -11.96 6.31 -4.44
CA GLU A 81 -11.46 5.47 -3.34
C GLU A 81 -9.93 5.55 -3.26
N LEU A 82 -9.26 5.44 -4.42
CA LEU A 82 -7.80 5.52 -4.48
C LEU A 82 -7.27 6.90 -4.04
N GLU A 83 -7.96 7.98 -4.40
CA GLU A 83 -7.61 9.35 -3.99
C GLU A 83 -7.87 9.59 -2.49
N GLU A 84 -8.94 9.04 -1.94
CA GLU A 84 -9.21 9.04 -0.50
C GLU A 84 -8.09 8.32 0.25
N MET A 85 -7.59 7.19 -0.28
CA MET A 85 -6.44 6.49 0.30
C MET A 85 -5.16 7.32 0.21
N ARG A 86 -4.91 7.96 -0.94
CA ARG A 86 -3.74 8.84 -1.13
C ARG A 86 -3.76 9.99 -0.14
N THR A 87 -4.92 10.63 0.04
CA THR A 87 -5.12 11.69 1.04
C THR A 87 -4.83 11.19 2.45
N SER A 88 -5.22 9.95 2.79
CA SER A 88 -4.87 9.33 4.07
C SER A 88 -3.36 9.14 4.24
N CYS A 89 -2.64 8.76 3.18
CA CYS A 89 -1.17 8.66 3.21
C CYS A 89 -0.52 10.03 3.41
N GLU A 90 -0.97 11.07 2.69
CA GLU A 90 -0.46 12.44 2.82
C GLU A 90 -0.71 13.04 4.21
N GLY A 91 -1.88 12.75 4.78
CA GLY A 91 -2.27 13.19 6.11
C GLY A 91 -1.57 12.45 7.25
N PHE A 92 -0.86 11.35 6.96
CA PHE A 92 -0.12 10.61 7.97
C PHE A 92 1.14 11.37 8.37
N ASP A 93 1.26 11.68 9.66
CA ASP A 93 2.42 12.40 10.20
C ASP A 93 3.67 11.49 10.24
N LYS A 94 4.49 11.64 9.21
CA LYS A 94 5.76 10.93 9.01
C LYS A 94 6.83 11.27 10.05
N SER A 95 6.63 12.31 10.88
CA SER A 95 7.61 12.77 11.88
C SER A 95 7.51 12.06 13.24
N ARG A 96 6.48 11.23 13.45
CA ARG A 96 6.20 10.56 14.75
C ARG A 96 6.25 9.02 14.69
N SER A 97 6.75 8.45 13.60
CA SER A 97 6.95 7.00 13.42
C SER A 97 8.36 6.55 13.77
#